data_AF-A0A844PXR8-F1
#
_entry.id   AF-A0A844PXR8-F1
#
_cell.length_a   1.000
_cell.length_b   1.000
_cell.length_c   1.000
_cell.angle_alpha   90.00
_cell.angle_beta   90.00
_cell.angle_gamma   90.00
#
_symmetry.space_group_name_H-M   'P 1'
#
loop_
_entity.id
_entity.type
_entity.pdbx_description
1 polymer ?
#
loop_
_entity_poly.entity_id
_entity_poly.type
_entity_poly.pdbx_seq_one_letter_code
_entity_poly.pdbx_strand_id
1 'polypeptide(L)'
;MIPESNRILHFFFSNAAFAEKTQIYRDIGDNILCILEEDENLIKSLNKPLGFYSDISKYRCPIYSGVSMFQIMVHEAIHQGHQDHLWLHYYDHFAAKILKNMDRQTDNYIGEWETPFHYILCRLFYISTDWMEQSIYIDKAEIPQQNLNKDHFDIHYIPKQASKLLSDMLQQVIPNNKLSLSTRRNILGSVVSSYIRLNRHEELEDIKLSLLNFVTKGHLNSASPNYRKMLLDIYDSLDDYRLKSDAPEFRAAIVSAIQQRPN
;
A
#
# COMPACT_ATOMS: atom_id res chain seq x y z
N MET A 1 11.34 4.48 -16.52
CA MET A 1 12.81 4.42 -16.47
C MET A 1 13.41 5.51 -15.58
N ILE A 2 14.30 5.11 -14.68
CA ILE A 2 15.08 6.00 -13.80
C ILE A 2 16.22 6.66 -14.59
N PRO A 3 16.33 8.00 -14.63
CA PRO A 3 17.40 8.68 -15.38
C PRO A 3 18.80 8.33 -14.87
N GLU A 4 19.77 8.15 -15.78
CA GLU A 4 21.17 7.89 -15.44
C GLU A 4 21.81 9.02 -14.61
N SER A 5 21.30 10.25 -14.71
CA SER A 5 21.74 11.38 -13.88
C SER A 5 21.48 11.14 -12.39
N ASN A 6 20.49 10.31 -12.04
CA ASN A 6 20.24 9.88 -10.67
C ASN A 6 21.05 8.61 -10.35
N ARG A 7 22.37 8.75 -10.33
CA ARG A 7 23.34 7.65 -10.36
C ARG A 7 23.10 6.54 -9.34
N ILE A 8 22.74 6.90 -8.09
CA ILE A 8 22.53 5.93 -7.02
C ILE A 8 21.26 5.12 -7.27
N LEU A 9 20.13 5.81 -7.48
CA LEU A 9 18.85 5.13 -7.72
C LEU A 9 18.89 4.34 -9.03
N HIS A 10 19.53 4.88 -10.06
CA HIS A 10 19.72 4.17 -11.31
C HIS A 10 20.54 2.88 -11.08
N PHE A 11 21.70 2.98 -10.43
CA PHE A 11 22.54 1.80 -10.18
C PHE A 11 21.81 0.67 -9.45
N PHE A 12 21.04 1.00 -8.40
CA PHE A 12 20.38 -0.03 -7.60
C PHE A 12 19.04 -0.51 -8.19
N PHE A 13 18.27 0.38 -8.83
CA PHE A 13 16.85 0.12 -9.11
C PHE A 13 16.49 0.13 -10.59
N SER A 14 17.34 0.58 -11.51
CA SER A 14 17.02 0.54 -12.96
C SER A 14 16.95 -0.87 -13.53
N ASN A 15 17.42 -1.87 -12.79
CA ASN A 15 17.32 -3.28 -13.15
C ASN A 15 16.74 -4.07 -11.98
N ALA A 16 15.49 -4.50 -12.10
CA ALA A 16 14.79 -5.22 -11.04
C ALA A 16 15.47 -6.55 -10.67
N ALA A 17 16.05 -7.27 -11.64
CA ALA A 17 16.79 -8.50 -11.38
C ALA A 17 18.09 -8.25 -10.60
N PHE A 18 18.70 -7.08 -10.75
CA PHE A 18 19.85 -6.69 -9.93
C PHE A 18 19.43 -6.38 -8.50
N ALA A 19 18.32 -5.66 -8.31
CA ALA A 19 17.74 -5.42 -6.98
C ALA A 19 17.35 -6.73 -6.27
N GLU A 20 16.74 -7.67 -7.01
CA GLU A 20 16.43 -9.03 -6.54
C GLU A 20 17.69 -9.77 -6.08
N LYS A 21 18.70 -9.84 -6.96
CA LYS A 21 19.96 -10.56 -6.70
C LYS A 21 20.73 -10.00 -5.51
N THR A 22 20.75 -8.68 -5.36
CA THR A 22 21.47 -8.00 -4.27
C THR A 22 20.66 -7.98 -2.98
N GLN A 23 19.36 -8.21 -3.05
CA GLN A 23 18.43 -8.13 -1.92
C GLN A 23 18.47 -6.77 -1.22
N ILE A 24 18.78 -5.69 -1.94
CA ILE A 24 18.91 -4.34 -1.37
C ILE A 24 17.64 -3.87 -0.64
N TYR A 25 16.47 -4.38 -1.06
CA TYR A 25 15.20 -4.15 -0.37
C TYR A 25 15.20 -4.63 1.09
N ARG A 26 15.96 -5.68 1.42
CA ARG A 26 16.09 -6.20 2.79
C ARG A 26 16.85 -5.22 3.65
N ASP A 27 18.00 -4.73 3.18
CA ASP A 27 18.80 -3.77 3.94
C ASP A 27 18.01 -2.47 4.19
N ILE A 28 17.27 -2.00 3.19
CA ILE A 28 16.38 -0.84 3.35
C ILE A 28 15.26 -1.15 4.34
N GLY A 29 14.59 -2.30 4.19
CA GLY A 29 13.45 -2.66 5.01
C GLY A 29 13.81 -2.90 6.47
N ASP A 30 14.86 -3.67 6.73
CA ASP A 30 15.35 -3.98 8.07
C ASP A 30 15.86 -2.72 8.77
N ASN A 31 16.48 -1.78 8.04
CA ASN A 31 16.88 -0.50 8.59
C ASN A 31 15.67 0.34 9.04
N ILE A 32 14.61 0.42 8.22
CA ILE A 32 13.37 1.10 8.60
C ILE A 32 12.74 0.45 9.84
N LEU A 33 12.71 -0.88 9.90
CA LEU A 33 12.18 -1.60 11.06
C LEU A 33 13.00 -1.33 12.33
N CYS A 34 14.33 -1.39 12.24
CA CYS A 34 15.23 -1.07 13.35
C CYS A 34 14.98 0.37 13.85
N ILE A 35 14.87 1.35 12.96
CA ILE A 35 14.54 2.74 13.34
C ILE A 35 13.18 2.83 14.04
N LEU A 36 12.16 2.13 13.52
CA LEU A 36 10.83 2.07 14.12
C LEU A 36 10.81 1.28 15.45
N GLU A 37 11.86 0.56 15.82
CA GLU A 37 11.95 -0.18 17.07
C GLU A 37 12.83 0.51 18.11
N GLU A 38 13.91 1.16 17.68
CA GLU A 38 15.00 1.57 18.56
C GLU A 38 15.16 3.10 18.67
N ASP A 39 14.78 3.89 17.66
CA ASP A 39 14.98 5.35 17.68
C ASP A 39 13.83 6.07 18.38
N GLU A 40 13.83 6.04 19.71
CA GLU A 40 12.82 6.70 20.54
C GLU A 40 12.69 8.20 20.26
N ASN A 41 13.78 8.89 19.91
CA ASN A 41 13.78 10.33 19.70
C ASN A 41 13.05 10.66 18.39
N LEU A 42 13.35 9.92 17.32
CA LEU A 42 12.63 10.05 16.07
C LEU A 42 11.16 9.67 16.24
N ILE A 43 10.85 8.56 16.91
CA ILE A 43 9.48 8.13 17.21
C ILE A 43 8.70 9.25 17.93
N LYS A 44 9.26 9.82 19.00
CA LYS A 44 8.64 10.95 19.72
C LYS A 44 8.45 12.17 18.81
N SER A 45 9.39 12.43 17.90
CA SER A 45 9.28 13.54 16.94
C SER A 45 8.19 13.32 15.88
N LEU A 46 7.97 12.08 15.45
CA LEU A 46 6.98 11.72 14.42
C LEU A 46 5.54 11.67 14.95
N ASN A 47 5.37 11.75 16.27
CA ASN A 47 4.07 11.95 16.94
C ASN A 47 3.74 13.43 17.22
N LYS A 48 4.68 14.35 16.99
CA LYS A 48 4.39 15.79 17.14
C LYS A 48 3.46 16.27 16.02
N PRO A 49 2.80 17.45 16.19
CA PRO A 49 2.01 18.05 15.12
C PRO A 49 2.78 18.13 13.79
N LEU A 50 2.09 17.86 12.67
CA LEU A 50 2.68 17.75 11.33
C LEU A 50 3.64 18.90 10.98
N GLY A 51 3.24 20.15 11.24
CA GLY A 51 4.01 21.33 10.86
C GLY A 51 4.41 21.31 9.38
N PHE A 52 5.69 21.58 9.08
CA PHE A 52 6.23 21.56 7.71
C PHE A 52 6.74 20.19 7.25
N TYR A 53 6.31 19.11 7.90
CA TYR A 53 6.81 17.77 7.60
C TYR A 53 6.46 17.33 6.19
N SER A 54 5.18 17.48 5.78
CA SER A 54 4.70 17.09 4.45
C SER A 54 5.36 17.86 3.30
N ASP A 55 5.92 19.05 3.58
CA ASP A 55 6.50 19.91 2.55
C ASP A 55 8.02 19.78 2.47
N ILE A 56 8.72 19.78 3.61
CA ILE A 56 10.18 19.90 3.66
C ILE A 56 10.81 18.80 4.52
N SER A 57 10.33 18.60 5.75
CA SER A 57 11.08 17.75 6.70
C SER A 57 11.04 16.26 6.36
N LYS A 58 10.06 15.80 5.57
CA LYS A 58 9.99 14.41 5.09
C LYS A 58 11.25 13.97 4.35
N TYR A 59 11.92 14.88 3.63
CA TYR A 59 13.14 14.57 2.88
C TYR A 59 14.36 14.33 3.79
N ARG A 60 14.26 14.64 5.09
CA ARG A 60 15.26 14.32 6.11
C ARG A 60 14.86 13.13 6.98
N CYS A 61 13.64 12.60 6.81
CA CYS A 61 13.18 11.45 7.56
C CYS A 61 13.68 10.16 6.90
N PRO A 62 14.44 9.31 7.61
CA PRO A 62 14.96 8.07 7.05
C PRO A 62 13.83 7.09 6.69
N ILE A 63 12.75 7.04 7.48
CA ILE A 63 11.57 6.19 7.20
C ILE A 63 10.92 6.63 5.89
N TYR A 64 10.64 7.93 5.71
CA TYR A 64 10.04 8.44 4.46
C TYR A 64 10.95 8.20 3.24
N SER A 65 12.26 8.38 3.42
CA SER A 65 13.24 8.15 2.35
C SER A 65 13.28 6.68 1.94
N GLY A 66 13.31 5.76 2.89
CA GLY A 66 13.29 4.33 2.63
C GLY A 66 11.96 3.86 2.01
N VAL A 67 10.82 4.36 2.49
CA VAL A 67 9.51 4.18 1.84
C VAL A 67 9.54 4.63 0.38
N SER A 68 10.14 5.79 0.09
CA SER A 68 10.28 6.31 -1.27
C SER A 68 11.23 5.47 -2.14
N MET A 69 12.27 4.86 -1.57
CA MET A 69 13.14 3.92 -2.28
C MET A 69 12.37 2.66 -2.71
N PHE A 70 11.56 2.08 -1.81
CA PHE A 70 10.64 1.01 -2.17
C PHE A 70 9.69 1.43 -3.28
N GLN A 71 9.10 2.63 -3.18
CA GLN A 71 8.19 3.15 -4.21
C GLN A 71 8.82 3.07 -5.60
N ILE A 72 10.04 3.62 -5.74
CA ILE A 72 10.76 3.70 -7.01
C ILE A 72 11.16 2.31 -7.52
N MET A 73 11.73 1.49 -6.64
CA MET A 73 12.20 0.15 -6.97
C MET A 73 11.07 -0.77 -7.44
N VAL A 74 9.96 -0.82 -6.70
CA VAL A 74 8.81 -1.66 -7.04
C VAL A 74 8.11 -1.12 -8.30
N HIS A 75 8.00 0.21 -8.44
CA HIS A 75 7.47 0.82 -9.66
C HIS A 75 8.28 0.39 -10.89
N GLU A 76 9.61 0.50 -10.85
CA GLU A 76 10.46 0.11 -11.97
C GLU A 76 10.36 -1.41 -12.26
N ALA A 77 10.23 -2.24 -11.22
CA ALA A 77 10.01 -3.68 -11.37
C ALA A 77 8.67 -4.05 -12.04
N ILE A 78 7.60 -3.30 -11.76
CA ILE A 78 6.29 -3.47 -12.42
C ILE A 78 6.42 -3.27 -13.93
N HIS A 79 7.04 -2.16 -14.34
CA HIS A 79 7.22 -1.81 -15.76
C HIS A 79 8.17 -2.78 -16.49
N GLN A 80 9.06 -3.45 -15.77
CA GLN A 80 9.91 -4.52 -16.33
C GLN A 80 9.23 -5.89 -16.35
N GLY A 81 7.96 -6.03 -15.94
CA GLY A 81 7.28 -7.32 -15.85
C GLY A 81 7.97 -8.30 -14.90
N HIS A 82 8.61 -7.80 -13.84
CA HIS A 82 9.40 -8.64 -12.94
C HIS A 82 8.50 -9.60 -12.15
N GLN A 83 9.01 -10.82 -11.91
CA GLN A 83 8.25 -11.94 -11.33
C GLN A 83 8.59 -12.24 -9.87
N ASP A 84 9.41 -11.40 -9.24
CA ASP A 84 9.57 -11.33 -7.77
C ASP A 84 8.94 -10.01 -7.29
N HIS A 85 8.38 -10.00 -6.09
CA HIS A 85 7.67 -8.82 -5.57
C HIS A 85 8.59 -7.87 -4.78
N LEU A 86 9.90 -8.10 -4.80
CA LEU A 86 10.96 -7.30 -4.15
C LEU A 86 10.64 -6.96 -2.69
N TRP A 87 10.03 -7.94 -2.01
CA TRP A 87 9.55 -7.81 -0.64
C TRP A 87 8.71 -6.55 -0.38
N LEU A 88 7.84 -6.13 -1.32
CA LEU A 88 6.89 -5.03 -1.09
C LEU A 88 6.05 -5.20 0.19
N HIS A 89 5.88 -6.45 0.66
CA HIS A 89 5.22 -6.79 1.92
C HIS A 89 5.88 -6.23 3.18
N TYR A 90 7.11 -5.68 3.10
CA TYR A 90 7.67 -4.88 4.19
C TYR A 90 6.74 -3.73 4.63
N TYR A 91 5.93 -3.19 3.72
CA TYR A 91 4.96 -2.14 4.06
C TYR A 91 3.93 -2.58 5.10
N ASP A 92 3.55 -3.86 5.14
CA ASP A 92 2.68 -4.42 6.18
C ASP A 92 3.35 -4.33 7.57
N HIS A 93 4.64 -4.67 7.62
CA HIS A 93 5.45 -4.55 8.83
C HIS A 93 5.69 -3.10 9.24
N PHE A 94 5.90 -2.20 8.28
CA PHE A 94 6.02 -0.76 8.56
C PHE A 94 4.72 -0.21 9.14
N ALA A 95 3.57 -0.54 8.53
CA ALA A 95 2.25 -0.15 9.04
C ALA A 95 2.04 -0.64 10.47
N ALA A 96 2.37 -1.90 10.76
CA ALA A 96 2.27 -2.46 12.12
C ALA A 96 3.08 -1.68 13.14
N LYS A 97 4.35 -1.38 12.83
CA LYS A 97 5.24 -0.65 13.74
C LYS A 97 4.84 0.81 13.89
N ILE A 98 4.42 1.47 12.81
CA ILE A 98 3.88 2.82 12.85
C ILE A 98 2.65 2.85 13.76
N LEU A 99 1.66 1.98 13.56
CA LEU A 99 0.45 1.91 14.40
C LEU A 99 0.79 1.61 15.87
N LYS A 100 1.78 0.75 16.12
CA LYS A 100 2.26 0.47 17.47
C LYS A 100 2.82 1.73 18.16
N ASN A 101 3.59 2.54 17.44
CA ASN A 101 4.28 3.70 17.97
C ASN A 101 3.48 5.01 17.91
N MET A 102 2.42 5.06 17.10
CA MET A 102 1.55 6.22 16.98
C MET A 102 0.83 6.52 18.30
N ASP A 103 0.73 7.79 18.64
CA ASP A 103 -0.24 8.25 19.62
C ASP A 103 -1.66 8.17 19.03
N ARG A 104 -2.66 8.13 19.92
CA ARG A 104 -4.05 8.14 19.49
C ARG A 104 -4.37 9.50 18.86
N GLN A 105 -4.94 9.45 17.66
CA GLN A 105 -5.41 10.62 16.94
C GLN A 105 -6.56 11.30 17.66
N THR A 106 -6.68 12.60 17.46
CA THR A 106 -7.82 13.37 17.94
C THR A 106 -8.97 13.31 16.94
N ASP A 107 -10.19 13.07 17.44
CA ASP A 107 -11.39 12.97 16.58
C ASP A 107 -11.78 14.32 15.93
N ASN A 108 -11.30 15.43 16.49
CA ASN A 108 -11.62 16.80 16.06
C ASN A 108 -10.49 17.48 15.29
N TYR A 109 -9.46 16.74 14.85
CA TYR A 109 -8.38 17.33 14.06
C TYR A 109 -8.92 17.87 12.73
N ILE A 110 -8.65 19.15 12.46
CA ILE A 110 -9.03 19.83 11.21
C ILE A 110 -7.78 19.94 10.34
N GLY A 111 -7.60 18.98 9.45
CA GLY A 111 -6.49 18.90 8.50
C GLY A 111 -6.39 17.51 7.86
N GLU A 112 -5.57 17.36 6.84
CA GLU A 112 -5.41 16.09 6.13
C GLU A 112 -4.63 15.07 6.99
N TRP A 113 -3.54 15.50 7.63
CA TRP A 113 -2.72 14.64 8.49
C TRP A 113 -2.31 15.34 9.80
N GLU A 114 -2.67 14.75 10.94
CA GLU A 114 -2.35 15.25 12.28
C GLU A 114 -0.85 15.25 12.61
N THR A 115 -0.15 14.16 12.27
CA THR A 115 1.26 13.92 12.63
C THR A 115 2.06 13.36 11.46
N PRO A 116 3.40 13.43 11.49
CA PRO A 116 4.24 12.75 10.52
C PRO A 116 3.98 11.24 10.41
N PHE A 117 3.71 10.54 11.51
CA PHE A 117 3.32 9.12 11.42
C PHE A 117 2.00 8.91 10.70
N HIS A 118 1.00 9.76 10.96
CA HIS A 118 -0.26 9.72 10.20
C HIS A 118 0.01 9.91 8.70
N TYR A 119 0.81 10.91 8.34
CA TYR A 119 1.21 11.16 6.95
C TYR A 119 1.89 9.93 6.31
N ILE A 120 2.89 9.34 6.98
CA ILE A 120 3.62 8.19 6.47
C ILE A 120 2.68 6.98 6.32
N LEU A 121 1.82 6.71 7.32
CA LEU A 121 0.86 5.60 7.25
C LEU A 121 -0.04 5.74 6.02
N CYS A 122 -0.66 6.89 5.81
CA CYS A 122 -1.47 7.15 4.61
C CYS A 122 -0.64 7.02 3.33
N ARG A 123 0.62 7.47 3.35
CA ARG A 123 1.53 7.35 2.20
C ARG A 123 1.81 5.89 1.81
N LEU A 124 1.89 4.96 2.77
CA LEU A 124 2.01 3.52 2.47
C LEU A 124 0.83 3.04 1.61
N PHE A 125 -0.41 3.38 1.99
CA PHE A 125 -1.60 3.03 1.21
C PHE A 125 -1.64 3.70 -0.16
N TYR A 126 -1.28 4.98 -0.25
CA TYR A 126 -1.24 5.68 -1.55
C TYR A 126 -0.21 5.06 -2.50
N ILE A 127 0.96 4.66 -2.00
CA ILE A 127 1.98 3.99 -2.84
C ILE A 127 1.51 2.58 -3.24
N SER A 128 0.93 1.81 -2.33
CA SER A 128 0.46 0.46 -2.66
C SER A 128 -0.74 0.45 -3.61
N THR A 129 -1.62 1.46 -3.54
CA THR A 129 -2.68 1.66 -4.54
C THR A 129 -2.10 2.08 -5.89
N ASP A 130 -1.11 2.97 -5.91
CA ASP A 130 -0.39 3.32 -7.13
C ASP A 130 0.27 2.09 -7.78
N TRP A 131 1.02 1.27 -7.04
CA TRP A 131 1.63 0.03 -7.57
C TRP A 131 0.62 -0.93 -8.19
N MET A 132 -0.58 -1.03 -7.63
CA MET A 132 -1.67 -1.84 -8.18
C MET A 132 -2.17 -1.24 -9.52
N GLU A 133 -2.31 0.07 -9.59
CA GLU A 133 -2.79 0.81 -10.76
C GLU A 133 -1.75 0.99 -11.87
N GLN A 134 -0.46 0.88 -11.56
CA GLN A 134 0.62 0.99 -12.55
C GLN A 134 0.46 0.01 -13.73
N SER A 135 -0.29 -1.08 -13.52
CA SER A 135 -0.71 -2.02 -14.58
C SER A 135 -1.37 -1.35 -15.79
N ILE A 136 -2.08 -0.23 -15.60
CA ILE A 136 -2.72 0.57 -16.66
C ILE A 136 -1.66 1.11 -17.66
N TYR A 137 -0.45 1.34 -17.18
CA TYR A 137 0.60 2.07 -17.91
C TYR A 137 1.76 1.17 -18.39
N ILE A 138 1.65 -0.15 -18.24
CA ILE A 138 2.73 -1.06 -18.66
C ILE A 138 2.77 -1.13 -20.20
N ASP A 139 3.88 -0.69 -20.79
CA ASP A 139 4.17 -0.95 -22.19
C ASP A 139 4.82 -2.33 -22.36
N LYS A 140 4.07 -3.28 -22.93
CA LYS A 140 4.55 -4.65 -23.20
C LYS A 140 5.78 -4.70 -24.10
N ALA A 141 5.97 -3.70 -24.97
CA ALA A 141 7.13 -3.62 -25.85
C ALA A 141 8.43 -3.26 -25.10
N GLU A 142 8.32 -2.60 -23.95
CA GLU A 142 9.47 -2.22 -23.11
C GLU A 142 9.89 -3.32 -22.12
N ILE A 143 9.09 -4.38 -21.98
CA ILE A 143 9.40 -5.50 -21.07
C ILE A 143 10.63 -6.28 -21.59
N PRO A 144 11.67 -6.49 -20.78
CA PRO A 144 12.82 -7.29 -21.17
C PRO A 144 12.42 -8.72 -21.58
N GLN A 145 12.90 -9.18 -22.74
CA GLN A 145 12.64 -10.52 -23.29
C GLN A 145 12.91 -11.66 -22.29
N GLN A 146 13.94 -11.53 -21.46
CA GLN A 146 14.27 -12.49 -20.41
C GLN A 146 13.15 -12.67 -19.38
N ASN A 147 12.34 -11.63 -19.11
CA ASN A 147 11.21 -11.72 -18.20
C ASN A 147 10.00 -12.34 -18.90
N LEU A 148 9.74 -11.99 -20.16
CA LEU A 148 8.65 -12.57 -20.96
C LEU A 148 8.81 -14.10 -21.14
N ASN A 149 10.05 -14.58 -21.20
CA ASN A 149 10.36 -16.00 -21.36
C ASN A 149 10.35 -16.81 -20.06
N LYS A 150 10.02 -16.20 -18.90
CA LYS A 150 9.90 -16.94 -17.64
C LYS A 150 8.67 -17.85 -17.66
N ASP A 151 8.80 -19.05 -17.12
CA ASP A 151 7.67 -19.94 -16.92
C ASP A 151 6.61 -19.26 -16.05
N HIS A 152 5.34 -19.42 -16.43
CA HIS A 152 4.19 -18.82 -15.74
C HIS A 152 4.24 -17.28 -15.63
N PHE A 153 4.88 -16.59 -16.58
CA PHE A 153 4.92 -15.13 -16.63
C PHE A 153 3.51 -14.51 -16.44
N ASP A 154 3.40 -13.67 -15.42
CA ASP A 154 2.20 -12.88 -15.14
C ASP A 154 2.59 -11.39 -15.11
N ILE A 155 2.15 -10.66 -16.13
CA ILE A 155 2.39 -9.21 -16.24
C ILE A 155 1.78 -8.42 -15.06
N HIS A 156 0.76 -8.98 -14.40
CA HIS A 156 0.10 -8.39 -13.25
C HIS A 156 0.58 -8.97 -11.91
N TYR A 157 1.69 -9.71 -11.89
CA TYR A 157 2.20 -10.37 -10.68
C TYR A 157 2.36 -9.39 -9.50
N ILE A 158 3.15 -8.33 -9.67
CA ILE A 158 3.40 -7.33 -8.62
C ILE A 158 2.11 -6.56 -8.27
N PRO A 159 1.30 -6.06 -9.23
CA PRO A 159 -0.01 -5.46 -8.92
C PRO A 159 -0.95 -6.34 -8.09
N LYS A 160 -0.99 -7.66 -8.33
CA LYS A 160 -1.76 -8.61 -7.51
C LYS A 160 -1.16 -8.75 -6.11
N GLN A 161 0.17 -8.73 -5.97
CA GLN A 161 0.83 -8.72 -4.67
C GLN A 161 0.56 -7.41 -3.89
N ALA A 162 0.49 -6.27 -4.58
CA ALA A 162 0.09 -4.99 -3.98
C ALA A 162 -1.37 -5.04 -3.49
N SER A 163 -2.27 -5.70 -4.22
CA SER A 163 -3.66 -5.94 -3.78
C SER A 163 -3.73 -6.76 -2.48
N LYS A 164 -2.87 -7.78 -2.34
CA LYS A 164 -2.72 -8.55 -1.10
C LYS A 164 -2.20 -7.67 0.04
N LEU A 165 -1.10 -6.93 -0.19
CA LEU A 165 -0.51 -6.01 0.78
C LEU A 165 -1.54 -4.99 1.30
N LEU A 166 -2.35 -4.40 0.41
CA LEU A 166 -3.40 -3.46 0.79
C LEU A 166 -4.41 -4.10 1.76
N SER A 167 -4.80 -5.36 1.52
CA SER A 167 -5.67 -6.10 2.43
C SER A 167 -5.00 -6.32 3.79
N ASP A 168 -3.75 -6.76 3.81
CA ASP A 168 -3.03 -7.05 5.05
C ASP A 168 -2.91 -5.76 5.90
N MET A 169 -2.55 -4.62 5.29
CA MET A 169 -2.54 -3.33 5.98
C MET A 169 -3.93 -2.85 6.42
N LEU A 170 -4.99 -3.03 5.60
CA LEU A 170 -6.36 -2.68 5.98
C LEU A 170 -6.83 -3.46 7.20
N GLN A 171 -6.48 -4.74 7.29
CA GLN A 171 -6.80 -5.58 8.45
C GLN A 171 -6.18 -5.07 9.75
N GLN A 172 -5.07 -4.32 9.67
CA GLN A 172 -4.48 -3.65 10.82
C GLN A 172 -5.14 -2.29 11.12
N VAL A 173 -5.47 -1.51 10.08
CA VAL A 173 -5.96 -0.12 10.18
C VAL A 173 -7.43 -0.03 10.56
N ILE A 174 -8.30 -0.81 9.91
CA ILE A 174 -9.75 -0.73 10.08
C ILE A 174 -10.19 -0.97 11.54
N PRO A 175 -9.69 -1.99 12.25
CA PRO A 175 -10.05 -2.22 13.65
C PRO A 175 -9.28 -1.33 14.65
N ASN A 176 -8.30 -0.54 14.19
CA ASN A 176 -7.42 0.21 15.09
C ASN A 176 -8.13 1.39 15.76
N ASN A 177 -8.09 1.43 17.09
CA ASN A 177 -8.73 2.48 17.89
C ASN A 177 -7.86 3.72 18.14
N LYS A 178 -6.60 3.71 17.71
CA LYS A 178 -5.74 4.90 17.70
C LYS A 178 -6.05 5.82 16.52
N LEU A 179 -6.66 5.28 15.46
CA LEU A 179 -7.01 6.05 14.29
C LEU A 179 -8.43 6.62 14.41
N SER A 180 -8.59 7.88 14.01
CA SER A 180 -9.90 8.51 13.91
C SER A 180 -10.76 7.79 12.87
N LEU A 181 -12.08 7.99 12.93
CA LEU A 181 -12.98 7.51 11.88
C LEU A 181 -12.64 8.14 10.52
N SER A 182 -12.32 9.44 10.49
CA SER A 182 -11.93 10.17 9.28
C SER A 182 -10.72 9.53 8.59
N THR A 183 -9.66 9.23 9.35
CA THR A 183 -8.45 8.57 8.80
C THR A 183 -8.78 7.22 8.18
N ARG A 184 -9.57 6.38 8.86
CA ARG A 184 -9.94 5.06 8.34
C ARG A 184 -10.85 5.14 7.12
N ARG A 185 -11.75 6.14 7.06
CA ARG A 185 -12.55 6.44 5.86
C ARG A 185 -11.68 6.89 4.70
N ASN A 186 -10.71 7.77 4.93
CA ASN A 186 -9.81 8.26 3.88
C ASN A 186 -8.98 7.11 3.28
N ILE A 187 -8.42 6.25 4.12
CA ILE A 187 -7.66 5.06 3.69
C ILE A 187 -8.55 4.08 2.92
N LEU A 188 -9.74 3.74 3.44
CA LEU A 188 -10.65 2.86 2.71
C LEU A 188 -11.13 3.50 1.40
N GLY A 189 -11.44 4.79 1.44
CA GLY A 189 -11.88 5.57 0.29
C GLY A 189 -10.85 5.60 -0.83
N SER A 190 -9.55 5.68 -0.52
CA SER A 190 -8.50 5.58 -1.55
C SER A 190 -8.47 4.20 -2.20
N VAL A 191 -8.63 3.12 -1.43
CA VAL A 191 -8.70 1.75 -1.96
C VAL A 191 -9.94 1.54 -2.84
N VAL A 192 -11.11 2.02 -2.40
CA VAL A 192 -12.36 1.96 -3.18
C VAL A 192 -12.25 2.80 -4.47
N SER A 193 -11.66 3.99 -4.39
CA SER A 193 -11.38 4.82 -5.57
C SER A 193 -10.50 4.09 -6.58
N SER A 194 -9.52 3.35 -6.08
CA SER A 194 -8.60 2.55 -6.91
C SER A 194 -9.33 1.40 -7.59
N TYR A 195 -10.19 0.70 -6.85
CA TYR A 195 -11.09 -0.31 -7.41
C TYR A 195 -11.96 0.26 -8.54
N ILE A 196 -12.56 1.45 -8.36
CA ILE A 196 -13.38 2.11 -9.39
C ILE A 196 -12.55 2.42 -10.64
N ARG A 197 -11.29 2.86 -10.48
CA ARG A 197 -10.39 3.10 -11.62
C ARG A 197 -10.08 1.79 -12.36
N LEU A 198 -9.72 0.72 -11.65
CA LEU A 198 -9.48 -0.59 -12.25
C LEU A 198 -10.72 -1.11 -12.99
N ASN A 199 -11.92 -0.91 -12.45
CA ASN A 199 -13.17 -1.38 -13.07
C ASN A 199 -13.50 -0.72 -14.42
N ARG A 200 -12.78 0.35 -14.81
CA ARG A 200 -12.93 1.01 -16.12
C ARG A 200 -12.10 0.34 -17.22
N HIS A 201 -11.26 -0.62 -16.87
CA HIS A 201 -10.30 -1.29 -17.74
C HIS A 201 -10.57 -2.80 -17.72
N GLU A 202 -11.20 -3.33 -18.78
CA GLU A 202 -11.56 -4.76 -18.88
C GLU A 202 -10.31 -5.66 -18.79
N GLU A 203 -9.17 -5.17 -19.29
CA GLU A 203 -7.88 -5.85 -19.26
C GLU A 203 -7.31 -6.06 -17.84
N LEU A 204 -7.83 -5.35 -16.83
CA LEU A 204 -7.37 -5.40 -15.43
C LEU A 204 -8.33 -6.16 -14.50
N GLU A 205 -9.26 -6.94 -15.08
CA GLU A 205 -10.25 -7.71 -14.34
C GLU A 205 -9.62 -8.63 -13.29
N ASP A 206 -8.47 -9.23 -13.60
CA ASP A 206 -7.77 -10.15 -12.70
C ASP A 206 -7.21 -9.44 -11.46
N ILE A 207 -6.69 -8.21 -11.60
CA ILE A 207 -6.25 -7.36 -10.49
C ILE A 207 -7.46 -6.92 -9.67
N LYS A 208 -8.52 -6.46 -10.34
CA LYS A 208 -9.78 -6.05 -9.70
C LYS A 208 -10.35 -7.15 -8.81
N LEU A 209 -10.47 -8.36 -9.35
CA LEU A 209 -10.95 -9.53 -8.62
C LEU A 209 -10.01 -9.93 -7.48
N SER A 210 -8.69 -9.83 -7.70
CA SER A 210 -7.68 -10.07 -6.65
C SER A 210 -7.86 -9.10 -5.48
N LEU A 211 -8.01 -7.80 -5.76
CA LEU A 211 -8.26 -6.78 -4.74
C LEU A 211 -9.54 -7.06 -3.97
N LEU A 212 -10.67 -7.30 -4.66
CA LEU A 212 -11.94 -7.62 -4.00
C LEU A 212 -11.80 -8.84 -3.08
N ASN A 213 -11.21 -9.92 -3.58
CA ASN A 213 -11.05 -11.15 -2.82
C ASN A 213 -10.16 -10.95 -1.59
N PHE A 214 -8.99 -10.32 -1.76
CA PHE A 214 -8.09 -10.08 -0.63
C PHE A 214 -8.68 -9.11 0.37
N VAL A 215 -9.21 -7.95 -0.03
CA VAL A 215 -9.72 -6.96 0.93
C VAL A 215 -10.91 -7.48 1.73
N THR A 216 -11.78 -8.29 1.12
CA THR A 216 -13.00 -8.78 1.77
C THR A 216 -12.77 -10.07 2.56
N LYS A 217 -11.97 -11.01 2.05
CA LYS A 217 -11.77 -12.32 2.68
C LYS A 217 -10.40 -12.51 3.33
N GLY A 218 -9.42 -11.70 2.97
CA GLY A 218 -8.02 -11.90 3.37
C GLY A 218 -7.36 -13.00 2.54
N HIS A 219 -6.04 -13.11 2.64
CA HIS A 219 -5.31 -14.23 2.04
C HIS A 219 -5.78 -15.56 2.64
N LEU A 220 -6.12 -16.54 1.81
CA LEU A 220 -6.65 -17.84 2.26
C LEU A 220 -7.88 -17.72 3.18
N ASN A 221 -8.73 -16.70 2.98
CA ASN A 221 -9.95 -16.47 3.78
C ASN A 221 -9.65 -16.17 5.28
N SER A 222 -8.49 -15.58 5.58
CA SER A 222 -8.02 -15.28 6.93
C SER A 222 -8.66 -14.06 7.61
N ALA A 223 -9.34 -13.19 6.86
CA ALA A 223 -9.85 -11.94 7.40
C ALA A 223 -10.92 -12.19 8.49
N SER A 224 -10.71 -11.62 9.67
CA SER A 224 -11.56 -11.90 10.82
C SER A 224 -13.01 -11.40 10.63
N PRO A 225 -14.01 -12.06 11.25
CA PRO A 225 -15.40 -11.58 11.20
C PRO A 225 -15.57 -10.15 11.74
N ASN A 226 -14.77 -9.77 12.75
CA ASN A 226 -14.77 -8.42 13.30
C ASN A 226 -14.29 -7.39 12.28
N TYR A 227 -13.16 -7.68 11.61
CA TYR A 227 -12.66 -6.84 10.53
C TYR A 227 -13.70 -6.65 9.42
N ARG A 228 -14.34 -7.74 8.95
CA ARG A 228 -15.34 -7.65 7.86
C ARG A 228 -16.53 -6.78 8.21
N LYS A 229 -17.02 -6.86 9.46
CA LYS A 229 -18.10 -6.00 9.96
C LYS A 229 -17.66 -4.54 10.00
N MET A 230 -16.51 -4.26 10.60
CA MET A 230 -15.99 -2.88 10.68
C MET A 230 -15.67 -2.31 9.29
N LEU A 231 -15.21 -3.14 8.36
CA LEU A 231 -14.98 -2.75 6.97
C LEU A 231 -16.29 -2.28 6.32
N LEU A 232 -17.39 -3.02 6.52
CA LEU A 232 -18.71 -2.64 6.02
C LEU A 232 -19.20 -1.34 6.67
N ASP A 233 -19.08 -1.22 8.00
CA ASP A 233 -19.51 -0.02 8.72
C ASP A 233 -18.76 1.22 8.22
N ILE A 234 -17.44 1.12 8.01
CA ILE A 234 -16.63 2.22 7.49
C ILE A 234 -17.00 2.52 6.04
N TYR A 235 -17.18 1.51 5.19
CA TYR A 235 -17.61 1.67 3.80
C TYR A 235 -18.94 2.43 3.70
N ASP A 236 -19.95 2.01 4.46
CA ASP A 236 -21.28 2.63 4.45
C ASP A 236 -21.23 4.09 4.95
N SER A 237 -20.24 4.38 5.80
CA SER A 237 -19.97 5.69 6.35
C SER A 237 -19.12 6.61 5.46
N LEU A 238 -18.63 6.15 4.30
CA LEU A 238 -17.87 7.00 3.38
C LEU A 238 -18.69 8.23 2.95
N ASP A 239 -18.06 9.40 3.04
CA ASP A 239 -18.72 10.69 2.81
C ASP A 239 -18.95 10.97 1.32
N ASP A 240 -18.08 10.49 0.44
CA ASP A 240 -18.24 10.63 -1.00
C ASP A 240 -19.28 9.62 -1.54
N TYR A 241 -20.44 10.15 -1.94
CA TYR A 241 -21.51 9.38 -2.54
C TYR A 241 -21.06 8.61 -3.79
N ARG A 242 -20.12 9.17 -4.58
CA ARG A 242 -19.63 8.53 -5.82
C ARG A 242 -18.92 7.21 -5.53
N LEU A 243 -18.18 7.14 -4.42
CA LEU A 243 -17.53 5.88 -4.01
C LEU A 243 -18.56 4.78 -3.78
N LYS A 244 -19.73 5.14 -3.23
CA LYS A 244 -20.80 4.17 -2.95
C LYS A 244 -21.61 3.83 -4.19
N SER A 245 -21.90 4.80 -5.07
CA SER A 245 -22.66 4.58 -6.30
C SER A 245 -21.87 3.81 -7.36
N ASP A 246 -20.56 4.05 -7.44
CA ASP A 246 -19.72 3.55 -8.53
C ASP A 246 -19.01 2.24 -8.16
N ALA A 247 -19.09 1.79 -6.89
CA ALA A 247 -18.55 0.51 -6.43
C ALA A 247 -19.58 -0.42 -5.74
N PRO A 248 -20.79 -0.64 -6.31
CA PRO A 248 -21.80 -1.48 -5.67
C PRO A 248 -21.35 -2.94 -5.48
N GLU A 249 -20.54 -3.45 -6.40
CA GLU A 249 -19.93 -4.78 -6.33
C GLU A 249 -18.94 -4.91 -5.16
N PHE A 250 -18.21 -3.85 -4.83
CA PHE A 250 -17.29 -3.84 -3.69
C PHE A 250 -18.06 -4.04 -2.39
N ARG A 251 -19.16 -3.28 -2.22
CA ARG A 251 -20.04 -3.45 -1.07
C ARG A 251 -20.65 -4.86 -1.02
N ALA A 252 -21.14 -5.36 -2.15
CA ALA A 252 -21.72 -6.70 -2.24
C ALA A 252 -20.72 -7.79 -1.85
N ALA A 253 -19.45 -7.65 -2.26
CA ALA A 253 -18.37 -8.55 -1.88
C ALA A 253 -18.12 -8.55 -0.36
N ILE A 254 -18.15 -7.38 0.29
CA ILE A 254 -18.01 -7.29 1.77
C ILE A 254 -19.17 -8.03 2.45
N VAL A 255 -20.40 -7.75 2.03
CA VAL A 255 -21.61 -8.39 2.60
C VAL A 255 -21.56 -9.91 2.44
N SER A 256 -21.17 -10.39 1.25
CA SER A 256 -21.00 -11.82 0.98
C SER A 256 -19.91 -12.44 1.86
N ALA A 257 -18.79 -11.76 2.06
CA ALA A 257 -17.70 -12.25 2.90
C ALA A 257 -18.09 -12.33 4.39
N ILE A 258 -18.98 -11.46 4.88
CA ILE A 258 -19.49 -11.54 6.27
C ILE A 258 -20.31 -12.83 6.51
N GLN A 259 -21.03 -13.30 5.48
CA GLN A 259 -21.86 -14.51 5.58
C GLN A 259 -21.02 -15.81 5.52
N GLN A 260 -19.79 -15.73 5.03
CA GLN A 260 -18.87 -16.86 4.91
C GLN A 260 -18.09 -17.07 6.21
N ARG A 261 -17.95 -18.32 6.65
CA ARG A 261 -17.05 -18.63 7.77
C ARG A 261 -15.59 -18.40 7.33
N PRO A 262 -14.72 -17.81 8.17
CA PRO A 262 -13.28 -17.79 7.93
C PRO A 262 -12.75 -19.23 7.89
N ASN A 263 -11.61 -19.43 7.21
CA ASN A 263 -10.90 -20.71 7.23
C ASN A 263 -10.15 -20.91 8.55
#